data_AF-A0A091UB49-F1
#
_entry.id   AF-A0A091UB49-F1
#
_cell.length_a   1.000
_cell.length_b   1.000
_cell.length_c   1.000
_cell.angle_alpha   90.00
_cell.angle_beta   90.00
_cell.angle_gamma   90.00
#
_symmetry.space_group_name_H-M   'P 1'
#
loop_
_entity.id
_entity.type
_entity.pdbx_description
1 polymer ?
#
loop_
_entity_poly.entity_id
_entity_poly.type
_entity_poly.pdbx_seq_one_letter_code
_entity_poly.pdbx_strand_id
1 'polypeptide(L)'
;RLTQVRWSRYNPSFLEPEVNKELYQKPWEELSEEEKEKQELKAVQPIKAAPPSVSSSVFSDPMISKFTNMMMKDGNKVLARSLMAQTLEAIKRKQLEKYHKAPEDEKETIECNPYVIFHQALKNCQPIIGLSSITKGGKTYQVPVPLKDNRKRFLAMKWLITECRENKNRRMLMPEKLSQELLQAFNNEGPIIKKKHMLHKTAEANRAYAHFRWW
;
A
#
# COMPACT_ATOMS: atom_id res chain seq x y z
N ARG A 1 -28.17 4.90 -11.29
CA ARG A 1 -26.98 4.01 -11.34
C ARG A 1 -27.36 2.70 -10.68
N LEU A 2 -27.62 1.63 -11.45
CA LEU A 2 -27.87 0.30 -10.91
C LEU A 2 -26.60 -0.16 -10.17
N THR A 3 -26.68 -0.28 -8.84
CA THR A 3 -25.62 -0.93 -8.06
C THR A 3 -25.69 -2.42 -8.35
N GLN A 4 -24.73 -2.96 -9.10
CA GLN A 4 -24.60 -4.40 -9.24
C GLN A 4 -24.52 -5.04 -7.85
N VAL A 5 -25.50 -5.86 -7.52
CA VAL A 5 -25.45 -6.73 -6.35
C VAL A 5 -24.22 -7.62 -6.53
N ARG A 6 -23.21 -7.45 -5.67
CA ARG A 6 -21.97 -8.23 -5.71
C ARG A 6 -22.25 -9.64 -5.17
N TRP A 7 -22.84 -10.50 -5.98
CA TRP A 7 -22.86 -11.93 -5.69
C TRP A 7 -21.55 -12.56 -6.12
N SER A 8 -20.92 -13.31 -5.22
CA SER A 8 -19.83 -14.22 -5.57
C SER A 8 -20.41 -15.39 -6.35
N ARG A 9 -19.76 -15.76 -7.47
CA ARG A 9 -20.08 -17.00 -8.20
C ARG A 9 -19.56 -18.25 -7.48
N TYR A 10 -18.57 -18.09 -6.60
CA TYR A 10 -18.01 -19.16 -5.81
C TYR A 10 -18.86 -19.41 -4.57
N ASN A 11 -19.16 -20.69 -4.30
CA ASN A 11 -19.79 -21.16 -3.07
C ASN A 11 -18.85 -20.86 -1.86
N PRO A 12 -19.38 -20.53 -0.67
CA PRO A 12 -18.58 -20.34 0.55
C PRO A 12 -17.57 -21.44 0.87
N SER A 13 -17.80 -22.67 0.40
CA SER A 13 -16.91 -23.83 0.60
C SER A 13 -15.59 -23.74 -0.20
N PHE A 14 -15.50 -22.81 -1.16
CA PHE A 14 -14.30 -22.67 -1.99
C PHE A 14 -13.16 -21.97 -1.24
N LEU A 15 -12.00 -22.61 -1.21
CA LEU A 15 -10.77 -22.04 -0.68
C LEU A 15 -10.12 -21.06 -1.65
N GLU A 16 -9.44 -20.04 -1.11
CA GLU A 16 -8.60 -19.14 -1.91
C GLU A 16 -7.35 -19.88 -2.42
N PRO A 17 -6.89 -19.58 -3.65
CA PRO A 17 -5.71 -20.23 -4.21
C PRO A 17 -4.45 -19.67 -3.56
N GLU A 18 -3.59 -20.57 -3.09
CA GLU A 18 -2.29 -20.23 -2.52
C GLU A 18 -1.22 -20.23 -3.62
N VAL A 19 -0.63 -19.07 -3.87
CA VAL A 19 0.28 -18.84 -5.02
C VAL A 19 1.76 -18.92 -4.63
N ASN A 20 2.07 -18.85 -3.33
CA ASN A 20 3.45 -18.94 -2.88
C ASN A 20 4.00 -20.36 -3.10
N LYS A 21 5.03 -20.47 -3.95
CA LYS A 21 5.69 -21.74 -4.28
C LYS A 21 6.41 -22.35 -3.08
N GLU A 22 6.99 -21.51 -2.21
CA GLU A 22 7.80 -21.94 -1.06
C GLU A 22 7.00 -22.78 -0.08
N LEU A 23 5.70 -22.48 0.08
CA LEU A 23 4.82 -23.22 0.98
C LEU A 23 4.65 -24.70 0.58
N TYR A 24 4.76 -25.01 -0.71
CA TYR A 24 4.66 -26.38 -1.22
C TYR A 24 5.99 -27.11 -1.25
N GLN A 25 7.11 -26.39 -1.09
CA GLN A 25 8.45 -26.97 -1.08
C GLN A 25 8.88 -27.42 0.32
N LYS A 26 8.18 -26.98 1.36
CA LYS A 26 8.44 -27.40 2.74
C LYS A 26 8.17 -28.91 2.89
N PRO A 27 9.12 -29.68 3.44
CA PRO A 27 8.93 -31.10 3.71
C PRO A 27 7.90 -31.31 4.82
N TRP A 28 7.24 -32.48 4.81
CA TRP A 28 6.12 -32.78 5.72
C TRP A 28 6.53 -32.77 7.20
N GLU A 29 7.77 -33.15 7.48
CA GLU A 29 8.34 -33.21 8.82
C GLU A 29 8.45 -31.82 9.47
N GLU A 30 8.68 -30.78 8.67
CA GLU A 30 8.84 -29.40 9.14
C GLU A 30 7.50 -28.66 9.32
N LEU A 31 6.40 -29.24 8.84
CA LEU A 31 5.08 -28.60 8.92
C LEU A 31 4.51 -28.69 10.33
N SER A 32 3.96 -27.57 10.79
CA SER A 32 3.13 -27.53 12.00
C SER A 32 1.89 -28.40 11.82
N GLU A 33 1.34 -28.93 12.92
CA GLU A 33 0.09 -29.70 12.91
C GLU A 33 -1.05 -28.93 12.23
N GLU A 34 -1.13 -27.61 12.44
CA GLU A 34 -2.11 -26.75 11.76
C GLU A 34 -1.90 -26.65 10.25
N GLU A 35 -0.64 -26.69 9.79
CA GLU A 35 -0.31 -26.62 8.36
C GLU A 35 -0.63 -27.94 7.67
N LYS A 36 -0.39 -29.07 8.36
CA LYS A 36 -0.78 -30.41 7.92
C LYS A 36 -2.29 -30.52 7.75
N GLU A 37 -3.08 -30.09 8.75
CA GLU A 37 -4.54 -30.06 8.67
C GLU A 37 -5.02 -29.19 7.49
N LYS A 38 -4.44 -28.01 7.29
CA LYS A 38 -4.77 -27.15 6.13
C LYS A 38 -4.45 -27.83 4.80
N GLN A 39 -3.39 -28.62 4.72
CA GLN A 39 -3.00 -29.32 3.51
C GLN A 39 -3.96 -30.49 3.21
N GLU A 40 -4.41 -31.21 4.23
CA GLU A 40 -5.45 -32.23 4.12
C GLU A 40 -6.79 -31.62 3.67
N LEU A 41 -7.19 -30.49 4.27
CA LEU A 41 -8.40 -29.76 3.86
C LEU A 41 -8.33 -29.31 2.39
N LYS A 42 -7.16 -28.84 1.93
CA LYS A 42 -6.94 -28.45 0.52
C LYS A 42 -7.07 -29.62 -0.47
N ALA A 43 -6.85 -30.87 -0.03
CA ALA A 43 -6.98 -32.03 -0.90
C ALA A 43 -8.45 -32.38 -1.19
N VAL A 44 -9.37 -32.05 -0.27
CA VAL A 44 -10.79 -32.40 -0.38
C VAL A 44 -11.64 -31.22 -0.86
N GLN A 45 -11.31 -30.00 -0.42
CA GLN A 45 -12.12 -28.82 -0.71
C GLN A 45 -11.82 -28.22 -2.10
N PRO A 46 -12.85 -27.70 -2.80
CA PRO A 46 -12.63 -27.04 -4.09
C PRO A 46 -11.87 -25.73 -3.91
N ILE A 47 -10.92 -25.46 -4.80
CA ILE A 47 -10.08 -24.24 -4.78
C ILE A 47 -10.53 -23.30 -5.89
N LYS A 48 -10.58 -21.99 -5.64
CA LYS A 48 -10.91 -20.99 -6.67
C LYS A 48 -9.80 -20.90 -7.71
N ALA A 49 -10.15 -20.48 -8.92
CA ALA A 49 -9.17 -20.18 -9.95
C ALA A 49 -8.26 -19.00 -9.51
N ALA A 50 -6.95 -19.13 -9.73
CA ALA A 50 -5.99 -18.08 -9.43
C ALA A 50 -6.30 -16.80 -10.23
N PRO A 51 -6.29 -15.61 -9.59
CA PRO A 51 -6.55 -14.37 -10.29
C PRO A 51 -5.37 -14.00 -11.22
N PRO A 52 -5.63 -13.43 -12.40
CA PRO A 52 -4.57 -13.12 -13.39
C PRO A 52 -3.61 -12.02 -12.93
N SER A 53 -3.91 -11.35 -11.83
CA SER A 53 -3.07 -10.31 -11.24
C SER A 53 -1.99 -10.84 -10.29
N VAL A 54 -2.15 -12.05 -9.79
CA VAL A 54 -1.23 -12.68 -8.84
C VAL A 54 -0.45 -13.75 -9.58
N SER A 55 0.85 -13.81 -9.34
CA SER A 55 1.76 -14.76 -9.97
C SER A 55 2.78 -15.22 -8.95
N SER A 56 3.33 -16.42 -9.12
CA SER A 56 4.42 -16.98 -8.31
C SER A 56 5.80 -16.45 -8.71
N SER A 57 5.88 -15.49 -9.63
CA SER A 57 7.13 -14.85 -10.02
C SER A 57 7.78 -14.12 -8.84
N VAL A 58 9.10 -14.29 -8.68
CA VAL A 58 9.91 -13.65 -7.64
C VAL A 58 9.87 -12.12 -7.74
N PHE A 59 9.63 -11.57 -8.92
CA PHE A 59 9.52 -10.12 -9.14
C PHE A 59 8.14 -9.55 -8.79
N SER A 60 7.17 -10.40 -8.42
CA SER A 60 5.82 -9.95 -8.09
C SER A 60 5.76 -9.38 -6.69
N ASP A 61 5.55 -8.06 -6.59
CA ASP A 61 5.32 -7.39 -5.31
C ASP A 61 3.82 -7.09 -5.10
N PRO A 62 3.18 -7.65 -4.05
CA PRO A 62 1.77 -7.41 -3.78
C PRO A 62 1.46 -5.94 -3.44
N MET A 63 2.40 -5.20 -2.84
CA MET A 63 2.22 -3.78 -2.50
C MET A 63 2.22 -2.91 -3.77
N ILE A 64 3.14 -3.15 -4.70
CA ILE A 64 3.17 -2.46 -5.99
C ILE A 64 1.95 -2.84 -6.83
N SER A 65 1.56 -4.11 -6.84
CA SER A 65 0.35 -4.57 -7.51
C SER A 65 -0.89 -3.85 -6.97
N LYS A 66 -1.02 -3.72 -5.65
CA LYS A 66 -2.13 -3.00 -5.01
C LYS A 66 -2.11 -1.52 -5.35
N PHE A 67 -0.94 -0.87 -5.29
CA PHE A 67 -0.80 0.53 -5.65
C PHE A 67 -1.15 0.80 -7.12
N THR A 68 -0.68 -0.06 -8.03
CA THR A 68 -1.00 -0.01 -9.46
C THR A 68 -2.52 -0.11 -9.68
N ASN A 69 -3.19 -1.01 -8.97
CA ASN A 69 -4.66 -1.14 -9.05
C ASN A 69 -5.38 0.10 -8.51
N MET A 70 -4.86 0.77 -7.48
CA MET A 70 -5.43 2.03 -6.97
C MET A 70 -5.18 3.22 -7.91
N MET A 71 -4.08 3.19 -8.65
CA MET A 71 -3.74 4.20 -9.66
C MET A 71 -4.54 4.03 -10.95
N MET A 72 -5.01 2.82 -11.25
CA MET A 72 -5.84 2.50 -12.42
C MET A 72 -7.15 3.32 -12.45
N LYS A 73 -7.55 3.72 -13.65
CA LYS A 73 -8.87 4.32 -13.95
C LYS A 73 -9.50 3.55 -15.09
N ASP A 74 -10.83 3.46 -15.08
CA ASP A 74 -11.66 2.91 -16.16
C ASP A 74 -11.23 1.51 -16.65
N GLY A 75 -10.64 0.70 -15.74
CA GLY A 75 -10.17 -0.65 -16.05
C GLY A 75 -8.87 -0.72 -16.88
N ASN A 76 -8.23 0.41 -17.22
CA ASN A 76 -7.02 0.40 -18.04
C ASN A 76 -5.76 0.03 -17.22
N LYS A 77 -5.56 -1.28 -17.06
CA LYS A 77 -4.43 -1.82 -16.30
C LYS A 77 -3.08 -1.69 -17.02
N VAL A 78 -3.09 -1.72 -18.36
CA VAL A 78 -1.88 -1.59 -19.19
C VAL A 78 -1.24 -0.23 -18.95
N LEU A 79 -2.04 0.84 -18.99
CA LEU A 79 -1.57 2.20 -18.71
C LEU A 79 -1.11 2.37 -17.26
N ALA A 80 -1.87 1.83 -16.29
CA ALA A 80 -1.46 1.92 -14.88
C ALA A 80 -0.10 1.22 -14.64
N ARG A 81 0.11 0.05 -15.26
CA ARG A 81 1.37 -0.68 -15.18
C ARG A 81 2.52 0.06 -15.87
N SER A 82 2.29 0.65 -17.03
CA SER A 82 3.33 1.42 -17.73
C SER A 82 3.75 2.66 -16.94
N LEU A 83 2.79 3.40 -16.35
CA LEU A 83 3.07 4.53 -15.48
C LEU A 83 3.87 4.12 -14.23
N MET A 84 3.55 2.97 -13.63
CA MET A 84 4.31 2.45 -12.49
C MET A 84 5.74 2.09 -12.88
N ALA A 85 5.93 1.39 -14.00
CA ALA A 85 7.25 1.03 -14.51
C ALA A 85 8.10 2.28 -14.79
N GLN A 86 7.53 3.28 -15.48
CA GLN A 86 8.18 4.57 -15.73
C GLN A 86 8.52 5.31 -14.43
N THR A 87 7.71 5.15 -13.39
CA THR A 87 7.98 5.80 -12.10
C THR A 87 9.17 5.15 -11.39
N LEU A 88 9.21 3.82 -11.34
CA LEU A 88 10.34 3.08 -10.76
C LEU A 88 11.64 3.36 -11.54
N GLU A 89 11.54 3.45 -12.86
CA GLU A 89 12.64 3.86 -13.72
C GLU A 89 13.12 5.29 -13.41
N ALA A 90 12.20 6.26 -13.28
CA ALA A 90 12.54 7.63 -12.95
C ALA A 90 13.22 7.76 -11.57
N ILE A 91 12.77 7.00 -10.56
CA ILE A 91 13.41 6.94 -9.24
C ILE A 91 14.83 6.40 -9.38
N LYS A 92 15.00 5.28 -10.11
CA LYS A 92 16.31 4.65 -10.29
C LYS A 92 17.28 5.58 -11.01
N ARG A 93 16.85 6.24 -12.09
CA ARG A 93 17.67 7.22 -12.83
C ARG A 93 18.10 8.38 -11.93
N LYS A 94 17.17 9.00 -11.19
CA LYS A 94 17.47 10.11 -10.27
C LYS A 94 18.44 9.71 -9.15
N GLN A 95 18.29 8.51 -8.58
CA GLN A 95 19.20 8.03 -7.55
C GLN A 95 20.60 7.71 -8.11
N LEU A 96 20.69 7.12 -9.29
CA LEU A 96 21.97 6.90 -9.96
C LEU A 96 22.67 8.22 -10.31
N GLU A 97 21.92 9.22 -10.80
CA GLU A 97 22.46 10.57 -11.02
C GLU A 97 22.96 11.21 -9.73
N LYS A 98 22.25 11.03 -8.60
CA LYS A 98 22.68 11.49 -7.28
C LYS A 98 23.95 10.75 -6.84
N TYR A 99 23.99 9.44 -6.99
CA TYR A 99 25.12 8.58 -6.61
C TYR A 99 26.41 8.94 -7.37
N HIS A 100 26.33 9.17 -8.69
CA HIS A 100 27.50 9.56 -9.48
C HIS A 100 28.00 10.97 -9.20
N LYS A 101 27.14 11.88 -8.72
CA LYS A 101 27.51 13.26 -8.36
C LYS A 101 28.00 13.40 -6.92
N ALA A 102 27.74 12.41 -6.06
CA ALA A 102 28.08 12.45 -4.64
C ALA A 102 29.57 12.17 -4.39
N PRO A 103 30.16 12.76 -3.33
CA PRO A 103 31.49 12.38 -2.85
C PRO A 103 31.50 10.93 -2.34
N GLU A 104 32.68 10.32 -2.27
CA GLU A 104 32.81 8.89 -1.91
C GLU A 104 32.14 8.54 -0.58
N ASP A 105 32.24 9.43 0.41
CA ASP A 105 31.68 9.24 1.76
C ASP A 105 30.14 9.17 1.77
N GLU A 106 29.47 9.86 0.83
CA GLU A 106 27.99 9.89 0.77
C GLU A 106 27.41 8.77 -0.11
N LYS A 107 28.23 8.12 -0.94
CA LYS A 107 27.78 7.07 -1.86
C LYS A 107 27.15 5.89 -1.14
N GLU A 108 27.72 5.49 -0.02
CA GLU A 108 27.22 4.36 0.77
C GLU A 108 25.82 4.62 1.36
N THR A 109 25.51 5.87 1.69
CA THR A 109 24.18 6.26 2.20
C THR A 109 23.09 6.36 1.14
N ILE A 110 23.44 6.35 -0.15
CA ILE A 110 22.47 6.56 -1.24
C ILE A 110 21.84 5.24 -1.67
N GLU A 111 20.59 5.06 -1.26
CA GLU A 111 19.76 3.95 -1.71
C GLU A 111 19.41 4.08 -3.20
N CYS A 112 19.86 3.11 -4.00
CA CYS A 112 19.59 3.06 -5.44
C CYS A 112 18.44 2.11 -5.82
N ASN A 113 17.97 1.29 -4.89
CA ASN A 113 16.90 0.32 -5.14
C ASN A 113 15.50 0.99 -5.06
N PRO A 114 14.77 1.13 -6.18
CA PRO A 114 13.48 1.83 -6.19
C PRO A 114 12.40 1.09 -5.39
N TYR A 115 12.50 -0.23 -5.21
CA TYR A 115 11.56 -1.01 -4.43
C TYR A 115 11.69 -0.67 -2.93
N VAL A 116 12.92 -0.65 -2.41
CA VAL A 116 13.19 -0.31 -1.01
C VAL A 116 12.72 1.11 -0.70
N ILE A 117 13.04 2.06 -1.59
CA ILE A 117 12.58 3.45 -1.48
C ILE A 117 11.05 3.50 -1.46
N PHE A 118 10.37 2.79 -2.35
CA PHE A 118 8.91 2.75 -2.41
C PHE A 118 8.29 2.23 -1.12
N HIS A 119 8.79 1.10 -0.60
CA HIS A 119 8.29 0.52 0.66
C HIS A 119 8.54 1.44 1.85
N GLN A 120 9.73 2.02 1.94
CA GLN A 120 10.08 2.91 3.04
C GLN A 120 9.30 4.23 2.97
N ALA A 121 9.16 4.83 1.79
CA ALA A 121 8.33 6.01 1.58
C ALA A 121 6.87 5.76 1.98
N LEU A 122 6.30 4.59 1.63
CA LEU A 122 4.96 4.23 2.08
C LEU A 122 4.87 4.01 3.58
N LYS A 123 5.89 3.42 4.22
CA LYS A 123 5.95 3.29 5.69
C LYS A 123 5.98 4.67 6.36
N ASN A 124 6.81 5.58 5.88
CA ASN A 124 6.91 6.95 6.40
C ASN A 124 5.58 7.72 6.26
N CYS A 125 4.84 7.49 5.18
CA CYS A 125 3.52 8.11 4.94
C CYS A 125 2.39 7.54 5.81
N GLN A 126 2.56 6.39 6.47
CA GLN A 126 1.47 5.74 7.21
C GLN A 126 1.12 6.48 8.51
N PRO A 127 -0.14 6.89 8.70
CA PRO A 127 -0.57 7.44 9.98
C PRO A 127 -0.83 6.31 11.00
N ILE A 128 -0.36 6.48 12.23
CA ILE A 128 -0.59 5.51 13.31
C ILE A 128 -2.02 5.63 13.86
N ILE A 129 -2.45 6.86 14.13
CA ILE A 129 -3.76 7.22 14.68
C ILE A 129 -4.57 7.93 13.59
N GLY A 130 -5.87 7.64 13.56
CA GLY A 130 -6.85 8.35 12.75
C GLY A 130 -7.91 9.01 13.62
N LEU A 131 -8.85 9.67 12.96
CA LEU A 131 -10.02 10.28 13.59
C LEU A 131 -11.27 9.56 13.10
N SER A 132 -12.19 9.27 14.02
CA SER A 132 -13.52 8.75 13.73
C SER A 132 -14.56 9.77 14.21
N SER A 133 -15.53 10.08 13.35
CA SER A 133 -16.64 10.94 13.72
C SER A 133 -17.65 10.17 14.58
N ILE A 134 -17.83 10.59 15.83
CA ILE A 134 -18.83 10.02 16.76
C ILE A 134 -19.83 11.11 17.13
N THR A 135 -21.13 10.83 16.95
CA THR A 135 -22.20 11.74 17.34
C THR A 135 -22.68 11.41 18.74
N LYS A 136 -22.61 12.37 19.67
CA LYS A 136 -23.10 12.22 21.05
C LYS A 136 -23.78 13.52 21.50
N GLY A 137 -25.01 13.42 22.00
CA GLY A 137 -25.78 14.57 22.47
C GLY A 137 -25.96 15.67 21.40
N GLY A 138 -26.21 15.28 20.15
CA GLY A 138 -26.44 16.22 19.04
C GLY A 138 -25.19 16.90 18.46
N LYS A 139 -23.99 16.64 19.00
CA LYS A 139 -22.71 17.15 18.46
C LYS A 139 -21.85 16.02 17.91
N THR A 140 -21.09 16.30 16.84
CA THR A 140 -20.13 15.39 16.23
C THR A 140 -18.72 15.67 16.74
N TYR A 141 -18.08 14.67 17.33
CA TYR A 141 -16.72 14.74 17.85
C TYR A 141 -15.77 13.95 16.94
N GLN A 142 -14.59 14.49 16.71
CA GLN A 142 -13.50 13.78 16.05
C GLN A 142 -12.71 13.01 17.10
N VAL A 143 -13.02 11.72 17.25
CA VAL A 143 -12.45 10.87 18.29
C VAL A 143 -11.21 10.15 17.77
N PRO A 144 -10.06 10.21 18.46
CA PRO A 144 -8.86 9.48 18.06
C PRO A 144 -9.03 7.96 18.15
N VAL A 145 -8.65 7.25 17.08
CA VAL A 145 -8.78 5.79 16.96
C VAL A 145 -7.48 5.19 16.42
N PRO A 146 -6.94 4.12 17.04
CA PRO A 146 -5.81 3.39 16.49
C PRO A 146 -6.21 2.72 15.18
N LEU A 147 -5.41 2.92 14.12
CA LEU A 147 -5.73 2.36 12.81
C LEU A 147 -5.23 0.92 12.68
N LYS A 148 -6.00 0.07 11.99
CA LYS A 148 -5.53 -1.25 11.53
C LYS A 148 -4.53 -1.09 10.37
N ASP A 149 -3.57 -1.99 10.21
CA ASP A 149 -2.51 -1.84 9.21
C ASP A 149 -3.01 -1.79 7.77
N ASN A 150 -4.08 -2.52 7.45
CA ASN A 150 -4.75 -2.43 6.15
C ASN A 150 -5.26 -1.00 5.87
N ARG A 151 -5.78 -0.32 6.90
CA ARG A 151 -6.27 1.05 6.79
C ARG A 151 -5.12 2.06 6.70
N LYS A 152 -4.05 1.87 7.48
CA LYS A 152 -2.84 2.71 7.40
C LYS A 152 -2.25 2.69 5.99
N ARG A 153 -2.01 1.48 5.45
CA ARG A 153 -1.50 1.26 4.09
C ARG A 153 -2.40 1.91 3.04
N PHE A 154 -3.71 1.70 3.14
CA PHE A 154 -4.67 2.31 2.22
C PHE A 154 -4.62 3.85 2.23
N LEU A 155 -4.56 4.47 3.42
CA LEU A 155 -4.49 5.94 3.54
C LEU A 155 -3.21 6.49 2.92
N ALA A 156 -2.06 5.86 3.19
CA ALA A 156 -0.79 6.27 2.60
C ALA A 156 -0.82 6.23 1.06
N MET A 157 -1.24 5.09 0.48
CA MET A 157 -1.35 4.95 -0.98
C MET A 157 -2.34 5.95 -1.57
N LYS A 158 -3.50 6.14 -0.92
CA LYS A 158 -4.53 7.08 -1.38
C LYS A 158 -4.02 8.51 -1.37
N TRP A 159 -3.38 8.95 -0.28
CA TRP A 159 -2.84 10.31 -0.18
C TRP A 159 -1.79 10.57 -1.25
N LEU A 160 -0.85 9.64 -1.47
CA LEU A 160 0.17 9.77 -2.50
C LEU A 160 -0.45 9.93 -3.90
N ILE A 161 -1.41 9.07 -4.25
CA ILE A 161 -2.08 9.11 -5.57
C ILE A 161 -2.91 10.39 -5.73
N THR A 162 -3.63 10.80 -4.69
CA THR A 162 -4.45 12.02 -4.70
C THR A 162 -3.56 13.26 -4.86
N GLU A 163 -2.49 13.37 -4.07
CA GLU A 163 -1.54 14.49 -4.12
C GLU A 163 -0.93 14.63 -5.52
N CYS A 164 -0.45 13.53 -6.10
CA CYS A 164 0.13 13.52 -7.45
C CYS A 164 -0.88 13.88 -8.54
N ARG A 165 -2.18 13.62 -8.32
CA ARG A 165 -3.23 13.92 -9.30
C ARG A 165 -3.72 15.36 -9.21
N GLU A 166 -3.85 15.90 -8.01
CA GLU A 166 -4.40 17.23 -7.75
C GLU A 166 -3.33 18.32 -7.89
N ASN A 167 -2.14 18.11 -7.33
CA ASN A 167 -1.12 19.15 -7.17
C ASN A 167 0.03 19.05 -8.18
N LYS A 168 -0.24 18.50 -9.36
CA LYS A 168 0.73 18.48 -10.46
C LYS A 168 0.51 19.64 -11.43
N ASN A 169 1.61 20.22 -11.90
CA ASN A 169 1.56 21.15 -13.03
C ASN A 169 1.05 20.42 -14.28
N ARG A 170 0.22 21.09 -15.09
CA ARG A 170 -0.41 20.48 -16.29
C ARG A 170 0.60 19.87 -17.26
N ARG A 171 1.81 20.45 -17.35
CA ARG A 171 2.91 19.99 -18.23
C ARG A 171 3.71 18.83 -17.64
N MET A 172 3.60 18.58 -16.33
CA MET A 172 4.38 17.56 -15.64
C MET A 172 3.72 16.19 -15.79
N LEU A 173 4.54 15.20 -16.15
CA LEU A 173 4.08 13.82 -16.32
C LEU A 173 3.83 13.17 -14.95
N MET A 174 2.88 12.22 -14.92
CA MET A 174 2.53 11.51 -13.69
C MET A 174 3.72 10.74 -13.08
N PRO A 175 4.55 10.00 -13.85
CA PRO A 175 5.68 9.26 -13.28
C PRO A 175 6.74 10.17 -12.68
N GLU A 176 6.96 11.33 -13.30
CA GLU A 176 7.91 12.32 -12.83
C GLU A 176 7.47 12.90 -11.48
N LYS A 177 6.22 13.35 -11.37
CA LYS A 177 5.67 13.86 -10.11
C LYS A 177 5.69 12.79 -9.02
N LEU A 178 5.25 11.57 -9.33
CA LEU A 178 5.19 10.48 -8.35
C LEU A 178 6.59 10.09 -7.86
N SER A 179 7.60 10.07 -8.74
CA SER A 179 8.99 9.85 -8.34
C SER A 179 9.51 10.92 -7.38
N GLN A 180 9.17 12.20 -7.59
CA GLN A 180 9.58 13.29 -6.70
C GLN A 180 8.92 13.14 -5.32
N GLU A 181 7.61 12.91 -5.28
CA GLU A 181 6.87 12.74 -4.02
C GLU A 181 7.34 11.51 -3.22
N LEU A 182 7.67 10.39 -3.90
CA LEU A 182 8.23 9.22 -3.24
C LEU A 182 9.62 9.49 -2.64
N LEU A 183 10.48 10.20 -3.36
CA LEU A 183 11.81 10.56 -2.85
C LEU A 183 11.73 11.55 -1.67
N GLN A 184 10.82 12.52 -1.73
CA GLN A 184 10.56 13.43 -0.60
C GLN A 184 10.02 12.66 0.60
N ALA A 185 9.01 11.80 0.41
CA ALA A 185 8.45 10.98 1.47
C ALA A 185 9.46 10.00 2.08
N PHE A 186 10.40 9.49 1.28
CA PHE A 186 11.52 8.68 1.75
C PHE A 186 12.40 9.46 2.75
N ASN A 187 12.66 10.73 2.48
CA ASN A 187 13.40 11.64 3.37
C ASN A 187 12.54 12.24 4.50
N ASN A 188 11.29 11.78 4.70
CA ASN A 188 10.32 12.37 5.64
C ASN A 188 9.93 13.83 5.33
N GLU A 189 10.06 14.23 4.07
CA GLU A 189 9.70 15.55 3.60
C GLU A 189 8.46 15.50 2.70
N GLY A 190 7.97 16.69 2.33
CA GLY A 190 6.90 16.83 1.35
C GLY A 190 5.49 16.94 1.94
N PRO A 191 4.51 17.23 1.07
CA PRO A 191 3.14 17.55 1.47
C PRO A 191 2.41 16.35 2.12
N ILE A 192 2.72 15.11 1.71
CA ILE A 192 2.08 13.92 2.27
C ILE A 192 2.49 13.69 3.73
N ILE A 193 3.77 13.91 4.05
CA ILE A 193 4.27 13.81 5.42
C ILE A 193 3.67 14.93 6.28
N LYS A 194 3.59 16.15 5.75
CA LYS A 194 2.86 17.24 6.41
C LYS A 194 1.40 16.87 6.68
N LYS A 195 0.71 16.23 5.75
CA LYS A 195 -0.68 15.74 5.93
C LYS A 195 -0.80 14.70 7.05
N LYS A 196 0.15 13.76 7.13
CA LYS A 196 0.26 12.82 8.26
C LYS A 196 0.40 13.57 9.59
N HIS A 197 1.32 14.53 9.67
CA HIS A 197 1.54 15.31 10.89
C HIS A 197 0.34 16.16 11.29
N MET A 198 -0.37 16.78 10.33
CA MET A 198 -1.61 17.51 10.62
C MET A 198 -2.69 16.59 11.22
N LEU A 199 -2.83 15.37 10.70
CA LEU A 199 -3.77 14.38 11.24
C LEU A 199 -3.39 14.01 12.69
N HIS A 200 -2.10 13.79 12.96
CA HIS A 200 -1.62 13.47 14.31
C HIS A 200 -1.81 14.62 15.28
N LYS A 201 -1.49 15.86 14.89
CA LYS A 201 -1.72 17.05 15.71
C LYS A 201 -3.20 17.23 16.06
N THR A 202 -4.09 16.97 15.10
CA THR A 202 -5.54 17.04 15.32
C THR A 202 -6.02 15.91 16.25
N ALA A 203 -5.46 14.70 16.12
CA ALA A 203 -5.76 13.60 17.02
C ALA A 203 -5.27 13.86 18.45
N GLU A 204 -4.09 14.45 18.60
CA GLU A 204 -3.52 14.82 19.89
C GLU A 204 -4.34 15.90 20.60
N ALA A 205 -4.76 16.94 19.86
CA ALA A 205 -5.64 17.99 20.39
C ALA A 205 -6.96 17.40 20.93
N ASN A 206 -7.49 16.35 20.28
CA ASN A 206 -8.73 15.68 20.64
C ASN A 206 -8.54 14.45 21.55
N ARG A 207 -7.37 14.28 22.18
CA ARG A 207 -7.07 13.11 23.03
C ARG A 207 -8.09 12.87 24.13
N ALA A 208 -8.68 13.94 24.67
CA ALA A 208 -9.68 13.86 25.73
C ALA A 208 -10.93 13.08 25.31
N TYR A 209 -11.31 13.13 24.03
CA TYR A 209 -12.49 12.42 23.53
C TYR A 209 -12.29 10.92 23.31
N ALA A 210 -11.11 10.37 23.60
CA ALA A 210 -10.82 8.94 23.44
C ALA A 210 -11.81 8.04 24.20
N HIS A 211 -12.34 8.51 25.34
CA HIS A 211 -13.33 7.78 26.15
C HIS A 211 -14.72 7.67 25.50
N PHE A 212 -14.99 8.39 24.41
CA PHE A 212 -16.22 8.22 23.63
C PHE A 212 -16.21 6.95 22.78
N ARG A 213 -15.09 6.22 22.75
CA ARG A 213 -14.96 4.93 22.08
C ARG A 213 -15.53 3.80 22.94
N TRP A 214 -16.32 2.91 22.35
CA TRP A 214 -16.98 1.78 23.04
C TRP A 214 -16.48 0.40 22.57
N TRP A 215 -15.34 0.36 21.87
CA TRP A 215 -14.70 -0.85 21.35
C TRP A 215 -13.21 -0.87 21.64
#